data_AF-A0A8T5TXH6-F1
#
_entry.id   AF-A0A8T5TXH6-F1
#
_cell.length_a   1.000
_cell.length_b   1.000
_cell.length_c   1.000
_cell.angle_alpha   90.00
_cell.angle_beta   90.00
_cell.angle_gamma   90.00
#
_symmetry.space_group_name_H-M   'P 1'
#
loop_
_entity.id
_entity.type
_entity.pdbx_description
1 polymer ?
#
loop_
_entity_poly.entity_id
_entity_poly.type
_entity_poly.pdbx_seq_one_letter_code
_entity_poly.pdbx_strand_id
1 'polypeptide(L)'
;LPPPPTPGEIPFLAFFMVFIPIMVGVVVALAGYGYYRYKKSDKESKVVNLPLEDKILNLKILKESGRLEESLSYLFNAIYMDLINAKYGRTRKNTETIRDFAIVSVTQLNLTPTTIYPFIQKVEEIIYAKPFQINERDFYSTIELFSPIYHQLTGYNFVINF
;
A
#
# COMPACT_ATOMS: atom_id res chain seq x y z
N LEU A 1 -45.43 -58.09 30.58
CA LEU A 1 -44.31 -57.94 29.62
C LEU A 1 -44.16 -56.46 29.32
N PRO A 2 -42.96 -55.86 29.42
CA PRO A 2 -42.75 -54.49 28.99
C PRO A 2 -42.90 -54.40 27.46
N PRO A 3 -43.40 -53.26 26.92
CA PRO A 3 -43.58 -53.09 25.49
C PRO A 3 -42.23 -53.08 24.75
N PRO A 4 -42.19 -53.54 23.48
CA PRO A 4 -40.97 -53.50 22.69
C PRO A 4 -40.58 -52.04 22.38
N PRO A 5 -39.27 -51.73 22.31
CA PRO A 5 -38.80 -50.39 22.01
C PRO A 5 -39.20 -49.98 20.58
N THR A 6 -39.70 -48.75 20.44
CA THR A 6 -40.21 -48.21 19.17
C THR A 6 -39.03 -47.82 18.26
N PRO A 7 -38.96 -48.31 17.00
CA PRO A 7 -37.90 -47.91 16.07
C PRO A 7 -38.23 -46.56 15.44
N GLY A 8 -37.38 -45.54 15.64
CA GLY A 8 -37.51 -44.28 14.89
C GLY A 8 -36.92 -43.03 15.54
N GLU A 9 -36.62 -43.03 16.84
CA GLU A 9 -36.04 -41.86 17.49
C GLU A 9 -34.52 -41.98 17.48
N ILE A 10 -33.86 -41.41 16.47
CA ILE A 10 -32.48 -40.97 16.68
C ILE A 10 -32.59 -39.95 17.82
N PRO A 11 -32.09 -40.23 19.04
CA PRO A 11 -32.32 -39.35 20.16
C PRO A 11 -31.71 -38.01 19.78
N PHE A 12 -32.46 -36.91 19.94
CA PHE A 12 -32.00 -35.55 19.62
C PHE A 12 -30.58 -35.28 20.16
N LEU A 13 -30.21 -35.93 21.26
CA LEU A 13 -28.86 -35.97 21.82
C LEU A 13 -27.75 -36.40 20.83
N ALA A 14 -27.97 -37.47 20.05
CA ALA A 14 -27.01 -37.97 19.07
C ALA A 14 -26.84 -37.00 17.87
N PHE A 15 -27.93 -36.34 17.46
CA PHE A 15 -27.89 -35.28 16.46
C PHE A 15 -27.00 -34.11 16.93
N PHE A 16 -27.21 -33.62 18.17
CA PHE A 16 -26.38 -32.55 18.73
C PHE A 16 -24.93 -32.97 18.97
N MET A 17 -24.66 -34.23 19.38
CA MET A 17 -23.29 -34.73 19.56
C MET A 17 -22.46 -34.71 18.29
N VAL A 18 -23.08 -34.88 17.11
CA VAL A 18 -22.39 -34.80 15.82
C VAL A 18 -22.40 -33.38 15.25
N PHE A 19 -23.53 -32.68 15.39
CA PHE A 19 -23.70 -31.35 14.78
C PHE A 19 -22.90 -30.25 15.47
N ILE A 20 -22.84 -30.26 16.81
CA ILE A 20 -22.10 -29.25 17.59
C ILE A 20 -20.60 -29.21 17.25
N PRO A 21 -19.84 -30.33 17.23
CA PRO A 21 -18.41 -30.26 16.91
C PRO A 21 -18.14 -29.80 15.47
N ILE A 22 -19.02 -30.14 14.51
CA ILE A 22 -18.92 -29.63 13.13
C ILE A 22 -19.11 -28.12 13.12
N MET A 23 -20.15 -27.61 13.78
CA MET A 23 -20.40 -26.18 13.90
C MET A 23 -19.25 -25.43 14.57
N VAL A 24 -18.69 -25.98 15.66
CA VAL A 24 -17.51 -25.40 16.33
C VAL A 24 -16.32 -25.36 15.36
N GLY A 25 -16.07 -26.43 14.61
CA GLY A 25 -15.02 -26.48 13.60
C GLY A 25 -15.18 -25.38 12.53
N VAL A 26 -16.41 -25.19 12.03
CA VAL A 26 -16.72 -24.14 11.04
C VAL A 26 -16.51 -22.74 11.62
N VAL A 27 -16.98 -22.49 12.85
CA VAL A 27 -16.81 -21.18 13.50
C VAL A 27 -15.33 -20.88 13.75
N VAL A 28 -14.55 -21.85 14.23
CA VAL A 28 -13.10 -21.68 14.45
C VAL A 28 -12.38 -21.44 13.12
N ALA A 29 -12.73 -22.17 12.05
CA ALA A 29 -12.15 -21.96 10.73
C ALA A 29 -12.47 -20.56 10.17
N LEU A 30 -13.73 -20.11 10.29
CA LEU A 30 -14.15 -18.78 9.85
C LEU A 30 -13.51 -17.66 10.69
N ALA A 31 -13.41 -17.84 12.01
CA ALA A 31 -12.74 -16.89 12.90
C ALA A 31 -11.24 -16.82 12.61
N GLY A 32 -10.57 -17.96 12.41
CA GLY A 32 -9.16 -18.02 12.03
C GLY A 32 -8.89 -17.41 10.66
N TYR A 33 -9.74 -17.71 9.66
CA TYR A 33 -9.66 -17.11 8.33
C TYR A 33 -9.90 -15.60 8.38
N GLY A 34 -10.95 -15.17 9.08
CA GLY A 34 -11.30 -13.77 9.28
C GLY A 34 -10.19 -13.00 10.00
N TYR A 35 -9.63 -13.55 11.08
CA TYR A 35 -8.50 -12.94 11.80
C TYR A 35 -7.25 -12.85 10.92
N TYR A 36 -6.92 -13.89 10.15
CA TYR A 36 -5.79 -13.87 9.22
C TYR A 36 -5.96 -12.82 8.11
N ARG A 37 -7.17 -12.72 7.53
CA ARG A 37 -7.54 -11.70 6.54
C ARG A 37 -7.54 -10.28 7.14
N TYR A 38 -8.11 -10.11 8.33
CA TYR A 38 -8.21 -8.82 9.02
C TYR A 38 -6.82 -8.29 9.38
N LYS A 39 -5.93 -9.14 9.92
CA LYS A 39 -4.53 -8.79 10.18
C LYS A 39 -3.76 -8.41 8.91
N LYS A 40 -4.18 -8.91 7.75
CA LYS A 40 -3.64 -8.50 6.43
C LYS A 40 -4.21 -7.14 6.01
N SER A 41 -5.50 -6.87 6.21
CA SER A 41 -6.14 -5.58 5.92
C SER A 41 -5.73 -4.44 6.85
N ASP A 42 -5.48 -4.68 8.15
CA ASP A 42 -5.02 -3.64 9.08
C ASP A 42 -3.63 -3.08 8.72
N LYS A 43 -2.85 -3.83 7.94
CA LYS A 43 -1.61 -3.33 7.32
C LYS A 43 -1.87 -2.46 6.10
N GLU A 44 -2.99 -2.65 5.42
CA GLU A 44 -3.36 -1.91 4.20
C GLU A 44 -4.10 -0.59 4.52
N SER A 45 -4.78 -0.53 5.68
CA SER A 45 -5.71 0.56 6.05
C SER A 45 -5.15 1.61 7.00
N LYS A 46 -3.85 1.61 7.30
CA LYS A 46 -3.23 2.79 7.95
C LYS A 46 -3.34 3.96 6.98
N VAL A 47 -4.45 4.70 7.08
CA VAL A 47 -4.63 6.02 6.54
C VAL A 47 -3.39 6.79 6.98
N VAL A 48 -2.57 7.16 6.00
CA VAL A 48 -1.25 7.74 6.23
C VAL A 48 -1.47 9.09 6.92
N ASN A 49 -1.42 9.09 8.26
CA ASN A 49 -1.54 10.28 9.09
C ASN A 49 -0.18 10.99 9.12
N LEU A 50 0.28 11.37 7.94
CA LEU A 50 1.55 12.06 7.71
C LEU A 50 1.20 13.51 7.36
N PRO A 51 1.81 14.52 7.98
CA PRO A 51 1.59 15.92 7.63
C PRO A 51 2.18 16.19 6.24
N LEU A 52 1.40 15.89 5.21
CA LEU A 52 1.78 16.01 3.80
C LEU A 52 1.68 17.45 3.33
N GLU A 53 0.91 18.29 4.02
CA GLU A 53 0.71 19.70 3.71
C GLU A 53 2.04 20.45 3.70
N ASP A 54 2.86 20.30 4.76
CA ASP A 54 4.17 20.95 4.86
C ASP A 54 5.13 20.47 3.77
N LYS A 55 5.05 19.18 3.41
CA LYS A 55 5.89 18.59 2.37
C LYS A 55 5.48 19.09 0.99
N ILE A 56 4.18 19.21 0.72
CA ILE A 56 3.66 19.78 -0.53
C ILE A 56 4.02 21.27 -0.62
N LEU A 57 3.97 22.02 0.48
CA LEU A 57 4.43 23.41 0.53
C LEU A 57 5.94 23.52 0.24
N ASN A 58 6.76 22.65 0.81
CA ASN A 58 8.20 22.64 0.50
C ASN A 58 8.46 22.28 -0.97
N LEU A 59 7.70 21.33 -1.53
CA LEU A 59 7.76 21.02 -2.96
C LEU A 59 7.42 22.25 -3.81
N LYS A 60 6.39 23.01 -3.42
CA LYS A 60 6.02 24.28 -4.05
C LYS A 60 7.15 25.28 -4.05
N ILE A 61 7.75 25.54 -2.89
CA ILE A 61 8.84 26.51 -2.72
C ILE A 61 10.04 26.11 -3.58
N LEU A 62 10.40 24.82 -3.62
CA LEU A 62 11.49 24.34 -4.48
C LEU A 62 11.18 24.56 -5.96
N LYS A 63 9.94 24.31 -6.40
CA LYS A 63 9.52 24.58 -7.78
C LYS A 63 9.57 26.07 -8.11
N GLU A 64 8.95 26.92 -7.28
CA GLU A 64 8.85 28.37 -7.52
C GLU A 64 10.19 29.09 -7.48
N SER A 65 11.14 28.58 -6.70
CA SER A 65 12.52 29.09 -6.66
C SER A 65 13.38 28.65 -7.85
N GLY A 66 12.83 27.91 -8.82
CA GLY A 66 13.54 27.42 -10.00
C GLY A 66 14.40 26.17 -9.74
N ARG A 67 14.32 25.59 -8.53
CA ARG A 67 15.09 24.39 -8.13
C ARG A 67 14.34 23.11 -8.53
N LEU A 68 14.04 22.97 -9.83
CA LEU A 68 13.21 21.88 -10.35
C LEU A 68 13.79 20.49 -10.06
N GLU A 69 15.09 20.31 -10.24
CA GLU A 69 15.78 19.05 -9.91
C GLU A 69 15.57 18.67 -8.44
N GLU A 70 15.80 19.63 -7.55
CA GLU A 70 15.66 19.42 -6.10
C GLU A 70 14.21 19.16 -5.72
N SER A 71 13.26 19.81 -6.39
CA SER A 71 11.83 19.55 -6.17
C SER A 71 11.47 18.10 -6.53
N LEU A 72 12.00 17.54 -7.62
CA LEU A 72 11.73 16.16 -8.04
C LEU A 72 12.48 15.14 -7.18
N SER A 73 13.71 15.47 -6.77
CA SER A 73 14.44 14.68 -5.77
C SER A 73 13.71 14.67 -4.43
N TYR A 74 13.12 15.80 -4.02
CA TYR A 74 12.31 15.92 -2.81
C TYR A 74 11.01 15.11 -2.91
N LEU A 75 10.32 15.15 -4.05
CA LEU A 75 9.14 14.33 -4.31
C LEU A 75 9.43 12.84 -4.08
N PHE A 76 10.57 12.34 -4.58
CA PHE A 76 10.95 10.95 -4.39
C PHE A 76 11.41 10.65 -2.95
N ASN A 77 12.39 11.40 -2.43
CA ASN A 77 13.05 11.07 -1.16
C ASN A 77 12.23 11.43 0.07
N ALA A 78 11.42 12.49 0.03
CA ALA A 78 10.71 13.01 1.20
C ALA A 78 9.20 12.77 1.15
N ILE A 79 8.59 12.60 -0.02
CA ILE A 79 7.15 12.33 -0.14
C ILE A 79 6.93 10.84 -0.42
N TYR A 80 7.39 10.33 -1.57
CA TYR A 80 7.17 8.93 -1.95
C TYR A 80 7.72 7.94 -0.91
N MET A 81 8.99 8.08 -0.50
CA MET A 81 9.57 7.18 0.51
C MET A 81 8.84 7.23 1.85
N ASP A 82 8.43 8.41 2.30
CA ASP A 82 7.71 8.56 3.57
C ASP A 82 6.32 7.94 3.50
N LEU A 83 5.62 8.05 2.37
CA LEU A 83 4.35 7.37 2.15
C LEU A 83 4.50 5.85 2.18
N ILE A 84 5.55 5.32 1.53
CA ILE A 84 5.87 3.88 1.56
C ILE A 84 6.19 3.43 2.99
N ASN A 85 6.99 4.21 3.72
CA ASN A 85 7.31 3.91 5.11
C ASN A 85 6.08 3.96 6.01
N ALA A 86 5.22 4.97 5.86
CA ALA A 86 4.03 5.11 6.67
C ALA A 86 3.01 3.99 6.44
N LYS A 87 2.82 3.57 5.19
CA LYS A 87 1.86 2.51 4.83
C LYS A 87 2.41 1.11 5.11
N TYR A 88 3.66 0.85 4.73
CA TYR A 88 4.22 -0.51 4.73
C TYR A 88 5.34 -0.74 5.74
N GLY A 89 5.81 0.29 6.44
CA GLY A 89 6.96 0.21 7.36
C GLY A 89 8.29 -0.05 6.64
N ARG A 90 8.37 0.27 5.34
CA ARG A 90 9.53 -0.01 4.50
C ARG A 90 10.32 1.26 4.19
N THR A 91 11.58 1.30 4.61
CA THR A 91 12.54 2.38 4.32
C THR A 91 13.63 1.89 3.39
N ARG A 92 14.04 2.67 2.38
CA ARG A 92 15.14 2.30 1.47
C ARG A 92 16.45 2.17 2.25
N LYS A 93 17.21 1.09 2.03
CA LYS A 93 18.54 0.92 2.61
C LYS A 93 19.57 1.74 1.83
N ASN A 94 20.62 2.19 2.50
CA ASN A 94 21.70 2.94 1.85
C ASN A 94 22.40 2.17 0.71
N THR A 95 22.37 0.84 0.76
CA THR A 95 22.95 -0.05 -0.26
C THR A 95 22.01 -0.32 -1.43
N GLU A 96 20.73 0.04 -1.33
CA GLU A 96 19.73 -0.22 -2.38
C GLU A 96 19.67 0.95 -3.35
N THR A 97 19.66 0.66 -4.65
CA THR A 97 19.42 1.70 -5.67
C THR A 97 17.95 2.12 -5.69
N ILE A 98 17.65 3.21 -6.39
CA ILE A 98 16.28 3.68 -6.62
C ILE A 98 15.46 2.61 -7.35
N ARG A 99 16.10 1.92 -8.31
CA ARG A 99 15.49 0.82 -9.06
C ARG A 99 15.27 -0.43 -8.21
N ASP A 100 16.20 -0.80 -7.34
CA ASP A 100 16.00 -1.91 -6.39
C ASP A 100 14.82 -1.65 -5.47
N PHE A 101 14.70 -0.41 -4.99
CA PHE A 101 13.57 0.00 -4.17
C PHE A 101 12.24 -0.08 -4.94
N ALA A 102 12.23 0.24 -6.23
CA ALA A 102 11.06 0.07 -7.09
C ALA A 102 10.67 -1.40 -7.28
N ILE A 103 11.64 -2.29 -7.50
CA ILE A 103 11.41 -3.73 -7.59
C ILE A 103 10.77 -4.24 -6.29
N VAL A 104 11.28 -3.83 -5.13
CA VAL A 104 10.69 -4.18 -3.83
C VAL A 104 9.27 -3.61 -3.69
N SER A 105 9.06 -2.37 -4.11
CA SER A 105 7.76 -1.70 -4.08
C SER A 105 6.69 -2.48 -4.86
N VAL A 106 7.05 -3.02 -6.02
CA VAL A 106 6.14 -3.83 -6.84
C VAL A 106 5.97 -5.25 -6.29
N THR A 107 7.08 -5.94 -6.01
CA THR A 107 7.08 -7.38 -5.70
C THR A 107 6.66 -7.71 -4.27
N GLN A 108 6.99 -6.85 -3.30
CA GLN A 108 6.72 -7.10 -1.88
C GLN A 108 5.55 -6.25 -1.36
N LEU A 109 5.38 -5.03 -1.87
CA LEU A 109 4.34 -4.11 -1.42
C LEU A 109 3.08 -4.13 -2.31
N ASN A 110 3.10 -4.93 -3.38
CA ASN A 110 2.02 -5.08 -4.36
C ASN A 110 1.56 -3.74 -4.98
N LEU A 111 2.50 -2.81 -5.16
CA LEU A 111 2.23 -1.58 -5.92
C LEU A 111 2.21 -1.87 -7.42
N THR A 112 1.45 -1.08 -8.15
CA THR A 112 1.19 -1.36 -9.56
C THR A 112 2.45 -1.14 -10.41
N PRO A 113 2.96 -2.16 -11.13
CA PRO A 113 4.20 -2.01 -11.91
C PRO A 113 4.12 -0.92 -12.97
N THR A 114 2.96 -0.78 -13.63
CA THR A 114 2.72 0.19 -14.70
C THR A 114 2.68 1.64 -14.22
N THR A 115 2.58 1.88 -12.91
CA THR A 115 2.66 3.23 -12.33
C THR A 115 4.03 3.47 -11.70
N ILE A 116 4.56 2.49 -10.95
CA ILE A 116 5.83 2.60 -10.24
C ILE A 116 7.02 2.72 -11.19
N TYR A 117 7.17 1.83 -12.17
CA TYR A 117 8.38 1.82 -12.99
C TYR A 117 8.57 3.08 -13.83
N PRO A 118 7.53 3.62 -14.52
CA PRO A 118 7.69 4.87 -15.26
C PRO A 118 8.07 6.05 -14.36
N PHE A 119 7.46 6.18 -13.17
CA PHE A 119 7.79 7.23 -12.22
C PHE A 119 9.25 7.14 -11.75
N ILE A 120 9.68 5.95 -11.32
CA ILE A 120 11.04 5.68 -10.82
C ILE A 120 12.06 5.91 -11.92
N GLN A 121 11.79 5.46 -13.15
CA GLN A 121 12.67 5.67 -14.28
C GLN A 121 12.85 7.16 -14.56
N LYS A 122 11.75 7.95 -14.56
CA LYS A 122 11.82 9.40 -14.76
C LYS A 122 12.64 10.08 -13.66
N VAL A 123 12.44 9.69 -12.40
CA VAL A 123 13.24 10.18 -11.26
C VAL A 123 14.72 9.80 -11.39
N GLU A 124 15.01 8.58 -11.83
CA GLU A 124 16.38 8.09 -12.04
C GLU A 124 17.09 8.87 -13.15
N GLU A 125 16.41 9.11 -14.27
CA GLU A 125 16.88 9.98 -15.34
C GLU A 125 17.19 11.39 -14.79
N ILE A 126 16.28 11.96 -13.99
CA ILE A 126 16.43 13.29 -13.38
C ILE A 126 17.61 13.36 -12.38
N ILE A 127 17.90 12.29 -11.64
CA ILE A 127 18.97 12.31 -10.64
C ILE A 127 20.35 12.04 -11.28
N TYR A 128 20.39 11.29 -12.39
CA TYR A 128 21.66 10.83 -12.97
C TYR A 128 22.02 11.46 -14.33
N ALA A 129 21.13 12.14 -15.04
CA ALA A 129 21.41 12.64 -16.39
C ALA A 129 22.21 13.96 -16.43
N LYS A 130 23.52 13.92 -16.70
CA LYS A 130 24.32 15.14 -16.96
C LYS A 130 24.44 15.45 -18.46
N PRO A 131 24.44 16.72 -18.91
CA PRO A 131 24.11 17.96 -18.19
C PRO A 131 22.60 18.28 -18.18
N PHE A 132 22.13 18.89 -17.09
CA PHE A 132 20.71 19.03 -16.75
C PHE A 132 20.06 20.27 -17.38
N GLN A 133 19.01 20.06 -18.18
CA GLN A 133 18.02 21.08 -18.55
C GLN A 133 16.62 20.58 -18.22
N ILE A 134 16.36 20.35 -16.93
CA ILE A 134 15.01 20.05 -16.47
C ILE A 134 14.18 21.31 -16.63
N ASN A 135 13.08 21.18 -17.37
CA ASN A 135 12.13 22.24 -17.58
C ASN A 135 10.82 21.94 -16.83
N GLU A 136 9.90 22.88 -16.81
CA GLU A 136 8.62 22.69 -16.13
C GLU A 136 7.80 21.52 -16.67
N ARG A 137 7.91 21.18 -17.96
CA ARG A 137 7.21 20.01 -18.53
C ARG A 137 7.71 18.70 -17.91
N ASP A 138 9.01 18.59 -17.67
CA ASP A 138 9.58 17.43 -16.96
C ASP A 138 9.08 17.34 -15.53
N PHE A 139 8.91 18.49 -14.86
CA PHE A 139 8.30 18.53 -13.53
C PHE A 139 6.87 18.01 -13.56
N TYR A 140 5.98 18.64 -14.35
CA TYR A 140 4.56 18.26 -14.39
C TYR A 140 4.34 16.83 -14.88
N SER A 141 5.09 16.36 -15.88
CA SER A 141 5.00 14.95 -16.31
C SER A 141 5.40 13.98 -15.20
N THR A 142 6.38 14.32 -14.36
CA THR A 142 6.75 13.50 -13.20
C THR A 142 5.66 13.52 -12.13
N ILE A 143 5.00 14.66 -11.91
CA ILE A 143 3.84 14.77 -11.02
C ILE A 143 2.67 13.90 -11.51
N GLU A 144 2.39 13.90 -12.81
CA GLU A 144 1.35 13.07 -13.42
C GLU A 144 1.61 11.59 -13.21
N LEU A 145 2.87 11.15 -13.38
CA LEU A 145 3.28 9.77 -13.09
C LEU A 145 3.14 9.42 -11.60
N PHE A 146 3.36 10.38 -10.71
CA PHE A 146 3.25 10.20 -9.27
C PHE A 146 1.80 10.15 -8.77
N SER A 147 0.88 10.89 -9.37
CA SER A 147 -0.52 10.99 -8.95
C SER A 147 -1.23 9.64 -8.71
N PRO A 148 -1.20 8.65 -9.63
CA PRO A 148 -1.83 7.35 -9.38
C PRO A 148 -1.15 6.55 -8.25
N ILE A 149 0.16 6.74 -8.04
CA ILE A 149 0.89 6.13 -6.93
C ILE A 149 0.42 6.74 -5.62
N TYR A 150 0.34 8.07 -5.55
CA TYR A 150 -0.15 8.79 -4.38
C TYR A 150 -1.57 8.36 -4.01
N HIS A 151 -2.46 8.22 -4.98
CA HIS A 151 -3.81 7.70 -4.76
C HIS A 151 -3.81 6.25 -4.26
N GLN A 152 -2.96 5.38 -4.82
CA GLN A 152 -2.83 4.00 -4.33
C GLN A 152 -2.30 3.94 -2.88
N LEU A 153 -1.45 4.88 -2.48
CA LEU A 153 -0.87 4.95 -1.14
C LEU A 153 -1.84 5.58 -0.13
N THR A 154 -2.50 6.67 -0.48
CA THR A 154 -3.25 7.51 0.47
C THR A 154 -4.77 7.42 0.34
N GLY A 155 -5.29 7.01 -0.83
CA GLY A 155 -6.71 7.06 -1.17
C GLY A 155 -7.20 8.45 -1.64
N TYR A 156 -6.32 9.45 -1.72
CA TYR A 156 -6.65 10.81 -2.16
C TYR A 156 -5.98 11.13 -3.50
N ASN A 157 -6.56 12.05 -4.26
CA ASN A 157 -5.91 12.55 -5.48
C ASN A 157 -4.76 13.47 -5.12
N PHE A 158 -3.64 13.34 -5.81
CA PHE A 158 -2.53 14.27 -5.66
C PHE A 158 -2.86 15.56 -6.41
N VAL A 159 -3.15 16.62 -5.67
CA VAL A 159 -3.51 17.92 -6.24
C VAL A 159 -2.41 18.92 -5.92
N ILE A 160 -1.80 19.46 -6.96
CA ILE A 160 -0.84 20.54 -6.87
C ILE A 160 -1.57 21.82 -7.29
N ASN A 161 -1.89 22.69 -6.34
CA ASN A 161 -2.55 23.98 -6.60
C ASN A 161 -1.53 25.13 -6.54
N PHE A 162 -0.57 25.13 -7.46
CA PHE A 162 0.38 26.23 -7.60
C PHE A 162 1.02 26.31 -8.99
#